data_AF-A0A535USJ0-F1
#
_entry.id   AF-A0A535USJ0-F1
#
_cell.length_a   1.000
_cell.length_b   1.000
_cell.length_c   1.000
_cell.angle_alpha   90.00
_cell.angle_beta   90.00
_cell.angle_gamma   90.00
#
_symmetry.space_group_name_H-M   'P 1'
#
loop_
_entity.id
_entity.type
_entity.pdbx_description
1 polymer ?
#
loop_
_entity_poly.entity_id
_entity_poly.type
_entity_poly.pdbx_seq_one_letter_code
_entity_poly.pdbx_strand_id
1 'polypeptide(L)' 'MDRPPIHRPPPAALVTALVRAGVSVGTAMAMERWKAQEVLDLLGGTHSASRSGDEGFARPA' A
#
# COMPACT_ATOMS: atom_id res chain seq x y z
N MET A 1 -2.38 -26.68 -23.83
CA MET A 1 -2.66 -25.25 -23.57
C MET A 1 -2.60 -25.04 -22.08
N ASP A 2 -1.60 -24.30 -21.60
CA ASP A 2 -1.44 -23.95 -20.19
C ASP A 2 -2.57 -22.97 -19.81
N ARG A 3 -3.38 -23.31 -18.81
CA ARG A 3 -4.53 -22.48 -18.40
C ARG A 3 -3.96 -21.17 -17.85
N PRO A 4 -4.44 -19.99 -18.30
CA PRO A 4 -3.99 -18.74 -17.71
C PRO A 4 -4.23 -18.79 -16.20
N PRO A 5 -3.25 -18.39 -15.36
CA PRO A 5 -3.42 -18.41 -13.92
C PRO A 5 -4.68 -17.62 -13.59
N ILE A 6 -5.59 -18.26 -12.85
CA ILE A 6 -6.84 -17.62 -12.43
C ILE A 6 -6.42 -16.45 -11.55
N HIS A 7 -6.50 -15.24 -12.09
CA HIS A 7 -6.31 -14.03 -11.30
C HIS A 7 -7.35 -14.06 -10.18
N ARG A 8 -6.88 -14.24 -8.95
CA ARG A 8 -7.72 -14.17 -7.77
C ARG A 8 -7.53 -12.77 -7.18
N PRO A 9 -8.59 -11.97 -7.13
CA PRO A 9 -8.51 -10.66 -6.51
C PRO A 9 -8.07 -10.80 -5.04
N PRO A 10 -7.45 -9.78 -4.46
CA PRO A 10 -7.02 -9.84 -3.08
C PRO A 10 -8.24 -9.93 -2.15
N PRO A 11 -8.07 -10.48 -0.93
CA PRO A 11 -9.14 -10.49 0.05
C PRO A 11 -9.57 -9.06 0.39
N ALA A 12 -10.85 -8.86 0.68
CA ALA A 12 -11.45 -7.54 0.89
C ALA A 12 -10.70 -6.69 1.93
N ALA A 13 -10.21 -7.31 3.02
CA ALA A 13 -9.43 -6.62 4.05
C ALA A 13 -8.16 -5.96 3.49
N LEU A 14 -7.50 -6.61 2.53
CA LEU A 14 -6.27 -6.13 1.91
C LEU A 14 -6.57 -4.99 0.92
N VAL A 15 -7.67 -5.10 0.17
CA VAL A 15 -8.17 -4.01 -0.69
C VAL A 15 -8.52 -2.79 0.17
N THR A 16 -9.22 -2.95 1.29
CA THR A 16 -9.53 -1.85 2.21
C THR A 16 -8.28 -1.18 2.75
N ALA A 17 -7.27 -1.96 3.14
CA ALA A 17 -6.01 -1.42 3.65
C ALA A 17 -5.25 -0.62 2.59
N LEU A 18 -5.18 -1.13 1.36
CA LEU A 18 -4.58 -0.41 0.23
C LEU A 18 -5.34 0.88 -0.11
N VAL A 19 -6.67 0.84 -0.08
CA VAL A 19 -7.50 2.04 -0.30
C VAL A 19 -7.28 3.08 0.79
N ARG A 20 -7.16 2.67 2.06
CA ARG A 20 -6.78 3.57 3.15
C ARG A 20 -5.39 4.16 2.98
N ALA A 21 -4.47 3.43 2.35
CA ALA A 21 -3.14 3.91 2.00
C ALA A 21 -3.10 4.77 0.72
N GLY A 22 -4.26 5.08 0.11
CA GLY A 22 -4.37 5.97 -1.06
C GLY A 22 -4.36 5.26 -2.41
N VAL A 23 -4.39 3.93 -2.45
CA VAL A 23 -4.48 3.16 -3.70
C VAL A 23 -5.94 3.12 -4.19
N SER A 24 -6.18 3.42 -5.46
CA SER A 24 -7.51 3.32 -6.06
C SER A 24 -8.10 1.91 -5.95
N VAL A 25 -9.40 1.80 -5.68
CA VAL A 25 -10.12 0.52 -5.53
C VAL A 25 -9.91 -0.40 -6.75
N GLY A 26 -10.02 0.14 -7.97
CA GLY A 26 -9.81 -0.63 -9.20
C GLY A 26 -8.40 -1.19 -9.32
N THR A 27 -7.40 -0.39 -8.95
CA THR A 27 -5.99 -0.82 -8.90
C THR A 27 -5.78 -1.90 -7.85
N ALA A 28 -6.34 -1.73 -6.64
CA ALA A 28 -6.23 -2.72 -5.57
C ALA A 28 -6.90 -4.06 -5.96
N MET A 29 -8.08 -4.03 -6.60
CA MET A 29 -8.77 -5.26 -7.04
C MET A 29 -8.08 -5.96 -8.21
N ALA A 30 -7.35 -5.21 -9.05
CA ALA A 30 -6.60 -5.77 -10.18
C ALA A 30 -5.26 -6.41 -9.77
N MET A 31 -4.83 -6.26 -8.53
CA MET A 31 -3.59 -6.90 -8.06
C MET A 31 -3.78 -8.37 -7.73
N GLU A 32 -2.74 -9.16 -7.94
CA GLU A 32 -2.66 -10.47 -7.30
C GLU A 32 -2.47 -10.31 -5.80
N ARG A 33 -3.03 -11.24 -5.01
CA ARG A 33 -2.96 -11.21 -3.54
C ARG A 33 -1.54 -11.02 -3.00
N TRP A 34 -0.56 -11.76 -3.54
CA TRP A 34 0.82 -11.68 -3.06
C TRP A 34 1.40 -10.28 -3.26
N LYS A 35 1.15 -9.68 -4.44
CA LYS A 35 1.63 -8.34 -4.79
C LYS A 35 0.96 -7.26 -3.96
N ALA A 36 -0.33 -7.40 -3.73
CA ALA A 36 -1.08 -6.47 -2.91
C ALA A 36 -0.60 -6.47 -1.45
N GLN A 37 -0.10 -7.60 -0.94
CA GLN A 37 0.49 -7.71 0.40
C GLN A 37 1.84 -6.99 0.47
N GLU A 38 2.71 -7.19 -0.53
CA GLU A 38 4.01 -6.50 -0.63
C GLU A 38 3.83 -4.99 -0.73
N VAL A 39 2.89 -4.53 -1.58
CA VAL A 39 2.59 -3.09 -1.72
C VAL A 39 2.09 -2.52 -0.40
N LEU A 40 1.21 -3.24 0.30
CA LEU A 40 0.71 -2.79 1.60
C LEU A 40 1.82 -2.71 2.65
N ASP A 41 2.76 -3.67 2.64
CA ASP A 41 3.92 -3.67 3.54
C ASP A 41 4.82 -2.45 3.30
N LEU A 42 5.12 -2.15 2.02
CA LEU A 42 5.89 -0.95 1.64
C LEU A 42 5.18 0.35 2.07
N LEU A 43 3.87 0.44 1.88
CA LEU A 43 3.07 1.60 2.31
C LEU A 43 2.94 1.71 3.83
N GLY A 44 2.88 0.57 4.54
CA GLY A 44 2.86 0.53 6.00
C GLY A 44 4.20 0.88 6.64
N GLY A 45 5.31 0.45 6.02
CA GLY A 45 6.67 0.76 6.46
C GLY A 45 7.06 2.23 6.25
N THR A 46 6.53 2.86 5.19
CA THR A 46 6.76 4.29 4.90
C THR A 46 5.98 5.24 5.81
N HIS A 47 4.85 4.81 6.38
CA HIS A 47 4.09 5.61 7.34
C HIS A 47 4.79 5.75 8.71
N SER A 48 5.75 4.87 9.03
CA SER A 48 6.57 5.01 10.25
C SER A 48 7.71 6.02 10.10
N ALA A 49 8.10 6.38 8.87
CA ALA A 49 9.19 7.33 8.62
C ALA A 49 8.70 8.79 8.46
N SER A 50 7.40 9.01 8.24
CA SER A 50 6.81 10.35 8.04
C SER A 50 6.19 10.96 9.32
N ARG A 51 6.77 10.64 10.48
CA ARG A 51 6.50 11.36 11.75
C ARG A 51 7.78 11.71 12.50
N SER A 52 8.91 11.76 11.80
CA SER A 52 10.22 12.11 12.36
C SER A 52 10.98 13.05 11.41
N GLY A 53 10.37 14.19 11.09
CA GLY A 53 10.96 15.21 10.22
C GLY A 53 10.44 16.62 10.47
N ASP A 54 9.79 16.86 11.61
CA ASP A 54 9.46 18.20 12.09
C ASP A 54 10.41 18.56 13.25
N GLU A 55 11.72 18.49 13.00
CA GLU A 55 12.71 19.05 13.91
C GLU A 55 13.04 20.47 13.44
N GLY A 56 12.17 21.38 13.87
CA GLY A 56 12.51 22.75 14.27
C GLY A 56 13.55 23.49 13.43
N PHE A 57 13.14 24.03 12.28
CA PHE A 57 13.83 25.18 11.69
C PHE A 57 13.41 26.46 12.42
N ALA A 58 13.78 26.60 13.69
CA ALA A 58 13.71 27.85 14.43
C ALA A 58 15.13 28.40 14.54
N ARG A 59 15.54 29.23 13.58
CA ARG A 59 16.69 30.14 13.73
C ARG A 59 16.25 31.30 14.61
N PRO A 60 16.89 31.57 15.76
CA PRO A 60 16.95 32.92 16.30
C PRO A 60 18.23 33.63 15.81
N ALA A 61 18.09 34.94 15.68
CA ALA A 61 19.02 35.92 15.12
C ALA A 61 20.23 36.20 16.01
#